data_AF-A0A518BB03-F1
#
_entry.id   AF-A0A518BB03-F1
#
_cell.length_a   1.000
_cell.length_b   1.000
_cell.length_c   1.000
_cell.angle_alpha   90.00
_cell.angle_beta   90.00
_cell.angle_gamma   90.00
#
_symmetry.space_group_name_H-M   'P 1'
#
loop_
_entity.id
_entity.type
_entity.pdbx_description
1 polymer ?
#
loop_
_entity_poly.entity_id
_entity_poly.type
_entity_poly.pdbx_seq_one_letter_code
_entity_poly.pdbx_strand_id
1 'polypeptide(L)'
;MTHHYRAPSFGFTLVELLVVTATVGIMGSLLLPAVHQARETDRRLQCANNLKQIATALHNYHDAHDAFPYGFRFGTTQDRDCWFQRLLPYVGEEQLYEKYEAANPDYVWKAPAEVRQKPLPLFMCAADPAQPAQGGADTTEAFQGSYVGLHGNDFLGHQSSGIFYLDSSTSLTDIRDGAAHTLLMSEVIARGSDVVEGAWGAGGSYWGGAAGGGAYGFSAKESPNTSVSDALPMCKSNSWPNAPCENTVGGASPTGGPTELYARSYHPGGANAVLADGSVQFIGNSTDRVIFQAMGTIAGGETDRP
;
A
#
# COMPACT_ATOMS: atom_id res chain seq x y z
N MET A 1 0.02 -76.67 -6.65
CA MET A 1 0.82 -76.28 -5.47
C MET A 1 0.98 -74.76 -5.51
N THR A 2 0.17 -74.04 -4.74
CA THR A 2 0.23 -72.58 -4.61
C THR A 2 0.88 -72.24 -3.28
N HIS A 3 2.09 -71.67 -3.31
CA HIS A 3 2.79 -71.21 -2.11
C HIS A 3 2.19 -69.87 -1.65
N HIS A 4 1.50 -69.88 -0.51
CA HIS A 4 1.12 -68.66 0.20
C HIS A 4 2.34 -68.11 0.96
N TYR A 5 2.96 -67.05 0.45
CA TYR A 5 3.90 -66.24 1.21
C TYR A 5 3.12 -65.47 2.29
N ARG A 6 3.26 -65.86 3.57
CA ARG A 6 2.79 -65.04 4.69
C ARG A 6 3.70 -63.83 4.82
N ALA A 7 3.13 -62.63 4.66
CA ALA A 7 3.83 -61.40 4.98
C ALA A 7 4.14 -61.38 6.50
N PRO A 8 5.39 -61.07 6.91
CA PRO A 8 5.71 -60.90 8.32
C PRO A 8 4.98 -59.67 8.88
N SER A 9 4.16 -59.88 9.92
CA SER A 9 3.57 -58.78 10.69
C SER A 9 4.62 -58.28 11.68
N PHE A 10 5.14 -57.06 11.47
CA PHE A 10 5.91 -56.36 12.49
C PHE A 10 4.96 -55.90 13.60
N GLY A 11 5.06 -56.50 14.78
CA GLY A 11 4.34 -56.04 15.96
C GLY A 11 5.05 -54.80 16.53
N PHE A 12 4.39 -53.65 16.48
CA PHE A 12 4.90 -52.42 17.09
C PHE A 12 4.65 -52.47 18.60
N THR A 13 5.67 -52.19 19.41
CA THR A 13 5.47 -52.10 20.86
C THR A 13 4.83 -50.75 21.22
N LEU A 14 4.03 -50.74 22.30
CA LEU A 14 3.40 -49.51 22.79
C LEU A 14 4.43 -48.43 23.14
N VAL A 15 5.63 -48.85 23.59
CA VAL A 15 6.74 -47.95 23.90
C VAL A 15 7.32 -47.31 22.64
N GLU A 16 7.53 -48.06 21.55
CA GLU A 16 8.04 -47.51 20.29
C GLU A 16 7.08 -46.48 19.70
N LEU A 17 5.77 -46.75 19.73
CA LEU A 17 4.77 -45.79 19.25
C LEU A 17 4.77 -44.51 20.10
N LEU A 18 4.91 -44.65 21.42
CA LEU A 18 4.94 -43.52 22.35
C LEU A 18 6.19 -42.65 22.13
N VAL A 19 7.36 -43.26 21.93
CA VAL A 19 8.61 -42.52 21.65
C VAL A 19 8.52 -41.78 20.31
N VAL A 20 7.99 -42.42 19.26
CA VAL A 20 7.86 -41.78 17.94
C VAL A 20 6.89 -40.60 18.00
N THR A 21 5.73 -40.78 18.63
CA THR A 21 4.76 -39.69 18.77
C THR A 21 5.28 -38.56 19.67
N ALA A 22 6.02 -38.87 20.74
CA ALA A 22 6.67 -37.86 21.59
C ALA A 22 7.73 -37.06 20.82
N THR A 23 8.60 -37.73 20.06
CA THR A 23 9.67 -37.05 19.29
C THR A 23 9.09 -36.21 18.16
N VAL A 24 8.12 -36.72 17.38
CA VAL A 24 7.41 -35.94 16.35
C VAL A 24 6.66 -34.76 16.97
N GLY A 25 6.04 -34.96 18.15
CA GLY A 25 5.36 -33.88 18.88
C GLY A 25 6.31 -32.76 19.32
N ILE A 26 7.50 -33.12 19.84
CA ILE A 26 8.55 -32.16 20.23
C ILE A 26 9.09 -31.43 18.99
N MET A 27 9.38 -32.14 17.91
CA MET A 27 9.83 -31.51 16.67
C MET A 27 8.76 -30.58 16.10
N GLY A 28 7.50 -31.00 16.09
CA GLY A 28 6.38 -30.19 15.61
C GLY A 28 6.16 -28.91 16.43
N SER A 29 6.24 -29.00 17.76
CA SER A 29 6.05 -27.84 18.63
C SER A 29 7.16 -26.80 18.50
N LEU A 30 8.39 -27.23 18.25
CA LEU A 30 9.53 -26.33 18.03
C LEU A 30 9.54 -25.71 16.63
N LEU A 31 9.02 -26.41 15.62
CA LEU A 31 9.02 -25.94 14.23
C LEU A 31 7.89 -24.96 13.91
N LEU A 32 6.72 -25.08 14.54
CA LEU A 32 5.57 -24.23 14.24
C LEU A 32 5.85 -22.72 14.45
N PRO A 33 6.39 -22.26 15.60
CA PRO A 33 6.72 -20.85 15.79
C PRO A 33 7.75 -20.34 14.77
N ALA A 34 8.73 -21.18 14.43
CA ALA A 34 9.77 -20.85 13.46
C ALA A 34 9.21 -20.69 12.03
N VAL A 35 8.30 -21.58 11.62
CA VAL A 35 7.65 -21.48 10.30
C VAL A 35 6.81 -20.21 10.18
N HIS A 36 6.11 -19.80 11.25
CA HIS A 36 5.34 -18.55 11.22
C HIS A 36 6.23 -17.32 11.16
N GLN A 37 7.33 -17.28 11.92
CA GLN A 37 8.30 -16.18 11.86
C GLN A 37 8.98 -16.08 10.49
N ALA A 38 9.34 -17.21 9.89
CA ALA A 38 9.93 -17.25 8.56
C ALA A 38 8.96 -16.70 7.50
N ARG A 39 7.71 -17.16 7.51
CA ARG A 39 6.67 -16.69 6.57
C ARG A 39 6.41 -15.19 6.70
N GLU A 40 6.38 -14.65 7.92
CA GLU A 40 6.16 -13.22 8.11
C GLU A 40 7.36 -12.39 7.65
N THR A 41 8.57 -12.89 7.89
CA THR A 41 9.78 -12.25 7.38
C THR A 41 9.79 -12.22 5.85
N ASP A 42 9.42 -13.33 5.21
CA ASP A 42 9.34 -13.43 3.75
C ASP A 42 8.32 -12.45 3.17
N ARG A 43 7.12 -12.36 3.77
CA ARG A 43 6.09 -11.38 3.36
C ARG A 43 6.61 -9.96 3.47
N ARG A 44 7.29 -9.62 4.56
CA ARG A 44 7.87 -8.28 4.77
C ARG A 44 8.96 -7.98 3.75
N LEU A 45 9.85 -8.95 3.49
CA LEU A 45 10.88 -8.80 2.47
C LEU A 45 10.28 -8.60 1.08
N GLN A 46 9.19 -9.30 0.76
CA GLN A 46 8.47 -9.11 -0.49
C GLN A 46 7.87 -7.70 -0.60
N CYS A 47 7.18 -7.20 0.43
CA CYS A 47 6.61 -5.85 0.39
C CYS A 47 7.71 -4.77 0.34
N ALA A 48 8.82 -4.95 1.06
CA ALA A 48 9.99 -4.07 0.98
C ALA A 48 10.63 -4.08 -0.42
N ASN A 49 10.76 -5.24 -1.06
CA ASN A 49 11.26 -5.36 -2.43
C ASN A 49 10.31 -4.72 -3.46
N ASN A 50 9.00 -4.81 -3.23
CA ASN A 50 8.01 -4.13 -4.06
C ASN A 50 8.15 -2.61 -3.97
N LEU A 51 8.24 -2.05 -2.75
CA LEU A 51 8.53 -0.62 -2.54
C LEU A 51 9.84 -0.18 -3.20
N LYS A 52 10.91 -0.99 -3.09
CA LYS A 52 12.19 -0.68 -3.73
C LYS A 52 12.08 -0.62 -5.26
N GLN A 53 11.33 -1.54 -5.86
CA GLN A 53 11.08 -1.54 -7.30
C GLN A 53 10.23 -0.33 -7.74
N ILE A 54 9.19 0.02 -6.97
CA ILE A 54 8.37 1.22 -7.23
C ILE A 54 9.21 2.49 -7.12
N ALA A 55 10.05 2.61 -6.08
CA ALA A 55 10.94 3.76 -5.93
C ALA A 55 11.97 3.85 -7.08
N THR A 56 12.50 2.72 -7.54
CA THR A 56 13.38 2.70 -8.73
C THR A 56 12.64 3.21 -9.96
N ALA A 57 11.38 2.80 -10.16
CA ALA A 57 10.56 3.33 -11.24
C ALA A 57 10.29 4.84 -11.09
N LEU A 58 10.07 5.35 -9.88
CA LEU A 58 9.89 6.77 -9.61
C LEU A 58 11.15 7.59 -9.90
N HIS A 59 12.33 7.07 -9.57
CA HIS A 59 13.60 7.70 -9.95
C HIS A 59 13.81 7.68 -11.47
N ASN A 60 13.49 6.58 -12.16
CA ASN A 60 13.56 6.55 -13.62
C ASN A 60 12.58 7.54 -14.27
N TYR A 61 11.40 7.73 -13.69
CA TYR A 61 10.46 8.77 -14.12
C TYR A 61 11.07 10.16 -13.91
N HIS A 62 11.62 10.41 -12.72
CA HIS A 62 12.28 11.66 -12.37
C HIS A 62 13.44 11.99 -13.32
N ASP A 63 14.30 11.01 -13.63
CA ASP A 63 15.43 11.21 -14.55
C ASP A 63 14.98 11.59 -15.97
N ALA A 64 13.77 11.17 -16.38
CA ALA A 64 13.20 11.50 -17.69
C ALA A 64 12.40 12.82 -17.71
N HIS A 65 11.94 13.32 -16.56
CA HIS A 65 11.01 14.45 -16.46
C HIS A 65 11.49 15.59 -15.55
N ASP A 66 12.68 15.47 -14.97
CA ASP A 66 13.28 16.38 -13.97
C ASP A 66 12.45 16.59 -12.68
N ALA A 67 11.42 15.78 -12.47
CA ALA A 67 10.54 15.82 -11.31
C ALA A 67 9.85 14.47 -11.08
N PHE A 68 9.47 14.19 -9.83
CA PHE A 68 8.54 13.10 -9.54
C PHE A 68 7.17 13.37 -10.18
N PRO A 69 6.41 12.32 -10.52
CA PRO A 69 5.07 12.50 -11.07
C PRO A 69 4.17 13.22 -10.06
N TYR A 70 3.18 13.95 -10.56
CA TYR A 70 2.20 14.62 -9.72
C TYR A 70 1.48 13.63 -8.80
N GLY A 71 1.16 14.07 -7.58
CA GLY A 71 0.33 13.28 -6.66
C GLY A 71 -1.02 12.98 -7.30
N PHE A 72 -1.69 14.02 -7.77
CA PHE A 72 -2.85 13.92 -8.65
C PHE A 72 -3.11 15.22 -9.41
N ARG A 73 -3.98 15.17 -10.42
CA ARG A 73 -4.37 16.34 -11.23
C ARG A 73 -5.86 16.33 -11.58
N PHE A 74 -6.44 17.51 -11.74
CA PHE A 74 -7.74 17.69 -12.38
C PHE A 74 -7.60 17.91 -13.89
N GLY A 75 -8.44 17.25 -14.68
CA GLY A 75 -8.38 17.26 -16.13
C GLY A 75 -9.75 17.36 -16.78
N THR A 76 -9.79 17.77 -18.05
CA THR A 76 -11.01 17.65 -18.88
C THR A 76 -11.22 16.21 -19.37
N THR A 77 -10.12 15.49 -19.52
CA THR A 77 -10.06 14.04 -19.73
C THR A 77 -9.06 13.47 -18.74
N GLN A 78 -9.14 12.17 -18.49
CA GLN A 78 -8.39 11.45 -17.47
C GLN A 78 -8.49 12.16 -16.12
N ASP A 79 -9.68 12.72 -15.80
CA ASP A 79 -9.82 13.51 -14.58
C ASP A 79 -9.54 12.65 -13.35
N ARG A 80 -8.82 13.25 -12.39
CA ARG A 80 -8.33 12.64 -11.15
C ARG A 80 -7.28 11.55 -11.32
N ASP A 81 -6.49 11.66 -12.39
CA ASP A 81 -5.26 10.89 -12.60
C ASP A 81 -4.24 11.13 -11.50
N CYS A 82 -3.41 10.13 -11.20
CA CYS A 82 -2.34 10.22 -10.20
C CYS A 82 -1.02 9.62 -10.68
N TRP A 83 -0.01 9.70 -9.82
CA TRP A 83 1.33 9.17 -10.09
C TRP A 83 1.32 7.72 -10.58
N PHE A 84 0.35 6.90 -10.14
CA PHE A 84 0.28 5.48 -10.49
C PHE A 84 0.15 5.26 -12.00
N GLN A 85 -0.77 5.98 -12.66
CA GLN A 85 -0.96 5.84 -14.10
C GLN A 85 0.29 6.27 -14.88
N ARG A 86 0.93 7.35 -14.44
CA ARG A 86 2.18 7.86 -15.04
C ARG A 86 3.37 6.92 -14.83
N LEU A 87 3.32 6.08 -13.81
CA LEU A 87 4.39 5.14 -13.47
C LEU A 87 4.33 3.83 -14.27
N LEU A 88 3.19 3.49 -14.89
CA LEU A 88 2.98 2.21 -15.59
C LEU A 88 4.09 1.86 -16.60
N PRO A 89 4.58 2.77 -17.48
CA PRO A 89 5.68 2.46 -18.40
C PRO A 89 6.99 2.08 -17.68
N TYR A 90 7.23 2.66 -16.50
CA TYR A 90 8.47 2.49 -15.74
C TYR A 90 8.50 1.21 -14.89
N VAL A 91 7.36 0.51 -14.79
CA VAL A 91 7.23 -0.78 -14.09
C VAL A 91 6.99 -1.96 -15.05
N GLY A 92 7.20 -1.75 -16.36
CA GLY A 92 7.00 -2.78 -17.38
C GLY A 92 5.55 -2.95 -17.85
N GLU A 93 4.68 -1.99 -17.57
CA GLU A 93 3.26 -1.99 -17.93
C GLU A 93 2.93 -1.02 -19.08
N GLU A 94 3.83 -0.93 -20.07
CA GLU A 94 3.71 -0.04 -21.24
C GLU A 94 2.43 -0.28 -22.05
N GLN A 95 2.08 -1.55 -22.32
CA GLN A 95 0.83 -1.87 -23.05
C GLN A 95 -0.43 -1.44 -22.29
N LEU A 96 -0.39 -1.47 -20.95
CA LEU A 96 -1.50 -1.02 -20.11
C LEU A 96 -1.64 0.50 -20.19
N TYR A 97 -0.51 1.21 -20.15
CA TYR A 97 -0.43 2.66 -20.29
C TYR A 97 -0.94 3.11 -21.67
N GLU A 98 -0.48 2.50 -22.75
CA GLU A 98 -0.92 2.85 -24.11
C GLU A 98 -2.43 2.70 -24.29
N LYS A 99 -3.02 1.62 -23.75
CA LYS A 99 -4.47 1.42 -23.78
C LYS A 99 -5.22 2.49 -23.00
N TYR A 100 -4.69 2.89 -21.84
CA TYR A 100 -5.28 3.94 -21.02
C TYR A 100 -5.24 5.31 -21.71
N GLU A 101 -4.08 5.68 -22.26
CA GLU A 101 -3.90 6.93 -23.01
C GLU A 101 -4.76 6.97 -24.28
N ALA A 102 -4.84 5.85 -25.02
CA ALA A 102 -5.67 5.75 -26.21
C ALA A 102 -7.17 5.82 -25.90
N ALA A 103 -7.61 5.29 -24.75
CA ALA A 103 -9.00 5.36 -24.33
C ALA A 103 -9.43 6.78 -23.95
N ASN A 104 -8.49 7.58 -23.41
CA ASN A 104 -8.68 8.98 -23.00
C ASN A 104 -10.06 9.26 -22.35
N PRO A 105 -10.44 8.50 -21.30
CA PRO A 105 -11.78 8.59 -20.71
C PRO A 105 -11.99 9.94 -20.02
N ASP A 106 -13.23 10.40 -19.82
CA ASP A 106 -13.48 11.64 -19.05
C ASP A 106 -12.86 11.59 -17.64
N TYR A 107 -12.97 10.44 -16.98
CA TYR A 107 -12.49 10.18 -15.62
C TYR A 107 -11.71 8.87 -15.57
N VAL A 108 -10.74 8.75 -14.65
CA VAL A 108 -9.93 7.53 -14.53
C VAL A 108 -10.73 6.26 -14.22
N TRP A 109 -11.83 6.35 -13.46
CA TRP A 109 -12.70 5.21 -13.17
C TRP A 109 -13.52 4.73 -14.38
N LYS A 110 -13.61 5.55 -15.43
CA LYS A 110 -14.22 5.16 -16.71
C LYS A 110 -13.21 4.52 -17.68
N ALA A 111 -11.97 4.30 -17.26
CA ALA A 111 -11.01 3.53 -18.06
C ALA A 111 -11.60 2.14 -18.42
N PRO A 112 -11.20 1.55 -19.57
CA PRO A 112 -11.66 0.22 -19.95
C PRO A 112 -11.44 -0.80 -18.83
N ALA A 113 -12.39 -1.72 -18.63
CA ALA A 113 -12.33 -2.71 -17.54
C ALA A 113 -11.03 -3.53 -17.58
N GLU A 114 -10.59 -3.92 -18.78
CA GLU A 114 -9.31 -4.61 -19.03
C GLU A 114 -8.07 -3.83 -18.58
N VAL A 115 -8.17 -2.50 -18.46
CA VAL A 115 -7.11 -1.64 -17.93
C VAL A 115 -7.21 -1.56 -16.42
N ARG A 116 -8.36 -1.08 -15.91
CA ARG A 116 -8.51 -0.77 -14.48
C ARG A 116 -8.62 -2.00 -13.58
N GLN A 117 -9.05 -3.15 -14.08
CA GLN A 117 -9.19 -4.38 -13.29
C GLN A 117 -7.95 -5.29 -13.33
N LYS A 118 -6.94 -4.99 -14.16
CA LYS A 118 -5.73 -5.81 -14.25
C LYS A 118 -4.96 -5.74 -12.91
N PRO A 119 -4.83 -6.85 -12.16
CA PRO A 119 -4.06 -6.83 -10.92
C PRO A 119 -2.57 -6.66 -11.23
N LEU A 120 -1.90 -5.80 -10.47
CA LEU A 120 -0.46 -5.59 -10.59
C LEU A 120 0.26 -6.07 -9.31
N PRO A 121 0.88 -7.27 -9.32
CA PRO A 121 1.54 -7.84 -8.14
C PRO A 121 2.59 -6.96 -7.48
N LEU A 122 3.26 -6.11 -8.27
CA LEU A 122 4.20 -5.12 -7.76
C LEU A 122 3.55 -4.15 -6.74
N PHE A 123 2.28 -3.82 -6.93
CA PHE A 123 1.56 -2.86 -6.08
C PHE A 123 0.79 -3.51 -4.94
N MET A 124 0.90 -4.82 -4.75
CA MET A 124 0.24 -5.55 -3.66
C MET A 124 1.24 -5.83 -2.54
N CYS A 125 0.80 -5.74 -1.28
CA CYS A 125 1.58 -6.26 -0.17
C CYS A 125 1.13 -7.69 0.17
N ALA A 126 2.08 -8.62 0.21
CA ALA A 126 1.85 -10.04 0.49
C ALA A 126 1.36 -10.33 1.93
N ALA A 127 1.49 -9.36 2.84
CA ALA A 127 0.91 -9.45 4.18
C ALA A 127 -0.55 -9.02 4.25
N ASP A 128 -1.05 -8.28 3.25
CA ASP A 128 -2.44 -7.83 3.22
C ASP A 128 -3.36 -8.97 2.72
N PRO A 129 -4.20 -9.56 3.60
CA PRO A 129 -5.06 -10.68 3.23
C PRO A 129 -6.20 -10.28 2.28
N ALA A 130 -6.45 -8.99 2.07
CA ALA A 130 -7.47 -8.51 1.13
C ALA A 130 -7.01 -8.56 -0.33
N GLN A 131 -5.72 -8.83 -0.59
CA GLN A 131 -5.15 -8.77 -1.95
C GLN A 131 -5.41 -10.06 -2.77
N PRO A 132 -5.77 -9.96 -4.08
CA PRO A 132 -5.98 -8.73 -4.84
C PRO A 132 -7.28 -8.02 -4.43
N ALA A 133 -7.13 -6.79 -3.94
CA ALA A 133 -8.26 -5.99 -3.50
C ALA A 133 -8.86 -5.24 -4.69
N GLN A 134 -10.15 -4.95 -4.57
CA GLN A 134 -10.87 -4.17 -5.57
C GLN A 134 -11.40 -2.89 -4.94
N GLY A 135 -10.99 -1.74 -5.46
CA GLY A 135 -11.55 -0.43 -5.14
C GLY A 135 -12.65 -0.01 -6.13
N GLY A 136 -13.06 1.27 -6.07
CA GLY A 136 -14.16 1.79 -6.89
C GLY A 136 -15.55 1.47 -6.35
N ALA A 137 -16.55 2.20 -6.82
CA ALA A 137 -17.96 2.03 -6.45
C ALA A 137 -18.78 1.50 -7.65
N ASP A 138 -19.83 0.75 -7.35
CA ASP A 138 -20.82 0.29 -8.34
C ASP A 138 -20.18 -0.42 -9.55
N THR A 139 -20.36 0.10 -10.77
CA THR A 139 -19.82 -0.48 -12.01
C THR A 139 -18.36 -0.10 -12.27
N THR A 140 -17.73 0.63 -11.34
CA THR A 140 -16.36 1.15 -11.48
C THR A 140 -15.30 0.34 -10.71
N GLU A 141 -15.59 -0.92 -10.39
CA GLU A 141 -14.67 -1.87 -9.73
C GLU A 141 -13.27 -1.90 -10.39
N ALA A 142 -12.22 -1.69 -9.60
CA ALA A 142 -10.87 -1.60 -10.14
C ALA A 142 -9.84 -2.16 -9.18
N PHE A 143 -8.65 -2.47 -9.68
CA PHE A 143 -7.53 -2.90 -8.87
C PHE A 143 -7.20 -1.86 -7.78
N GLN A 144 -7.01 -2.35 -6.55
CA GLN A 144 -6.55 -1.56 -5.40
C GLN A 144 -5.21 -2.10 -4.87
N GLY A 145 -4.18 -1.27 -4.91
CA GLY A 145 -2.86 -1.57 -4.35
C GLY A 145 -2.77 -1.34 -2.85
N SER A 146 -1.56 -1.55 -2.32
CA SER A 146 -1.20 -1.37 -0.90
C SER A 146 -0.14 -0.29 -0.67
N TYR A 147 0.28 0.47 -1.70
CA TYR A 147 1.34 1.47 -1.57
C TYR A 147 0.89 2.85 -2.05
N VAL A 148 1.21 3.89 -1.29
CA VAL A 148 0.78 5.26 -1.58
C VAL A 148 1.91 6.26 -1.31
N GLY A 149 1.90 7.37 -2.04
CA GLY A 149 2.92 8.41 -1.94
C GLY A 149 2.77 9.31 -0.72
N LEU A 150 3.87 9.89 -0.24
CA LEU A 150 3.83 10.89 0.82
C LEU A 150 3.12 12.16 0.32
N HIS A 151 1.98 12.47 0.93
CA HIS A 151 1.30 13.74 0.70
C HIS A 151 1.94 14.89 1.49
N GLY A 152 2.22 14.65 2.77
CA GLY A 152 2.70 15.66 3.72
C GLY A 152 2.14 15.40 5.12
N ASN A 153 2.07 16.45 5.94
CA ASN A 153 1.52 16.40 7.31
C ASN A 153 0.10 16.96 7.44
N ASP A 154 -0.63 17.07 6.32
CA ASP A 154 -1.96 17.69 6.26
C ASP A 154 -3.01 16.76 5.62
N PHE A 155 -4.24 17.25 5.54
CA PHE A 155 -5.34 16.64 4.81
C PHE A 155 -5.03 16.51 3.32
N LEU A 156 -5.31 15.34 2.77
CA LEU A 156 -5.13 15.07 1.35
C LEU A 156 -6.07 15.93 0.51
N GLY A 157 -5.58 16.36 -0.66
CA GLY A 157 -6.37 17.07 -1.66
C GLY A 157 -6.03 18.55 -1.81
N HIS A 158 -5.08 19.06 -1.03
CA HIS A 158 -4.60 20.45 -1.10
C HIS A 158 -3.11 20.53 -1.47
N GLN A 159 -2.58 21.76 -1.56
CA GLN A 159 -1.13 21.99 -1.56
C GLN A 159 -0.56 21.47 -0.24
N SER A 160 0.63 20.88 -0.28
CA SER A 160 1.15 20.15 0.88
C SER A 160 2.67 20.25 1.01
N SER A 161 3.16 19.82 2.17
CA SER A 161 4.58 19.82 2.52
C SER A 161 5.34 18.58 2.06
N GLY A 162 4.66 17.58 1.48
CA GLY A 162 5.28 16.36 0.98
C GLY A 162 5.60 16.40 -0.52
N ILE A 163 5.74 15.22 -1.11
CA ILE A 163 6.20 15.05 -2.50
C ILE A 163 5.03 14.97 -3.48
N PHE A 164 3.95 14.29 -3.08
CA PHE A 164 2.80 13.97 -3.92
C PHE A 164 1.57 14.78 -3.48
N TYR A 165 1.28 15.87 -4.17
CA TYR A 165 0.09 16.70 -3.91
C TYR A 165 -0.56 17.13 -5.23
N LEU A 166 -1.59 17.97 -5.15
CA LEU A 166 -2.30 18.47 -6.34
C LEU A 166 -1.34 19.21 -7.28
N ASP A 167 -1.23 18.72 -8.51
CA ASP A 167 -0.37 19.28 -9.56
C ASP A 167 1.11 19.38 -9.16
N SER A 168 1.56 18.53 -8.22
CA SER A 168 2.94 18.55 -7.77
C SER A 168 3.93 18.26 -8.89
N SER A 169 5.09 18.89 -8.81
CA SER A 169 6.22 18.70 -9.72
C SER A 169 7.53 18.74 -8.91
N THR A 170 7.54 18.00 -7.80
CA THR A 170 8.63 18.01 -6.83
C THR A 170 9.86 17.32 -7.41
N SER A 171 10.99 18.03 -7.50
CA SER A 171 12.28 17.45 -7.87
C SER A 171 13.02 16.96 -6.62
N LEU A 172 14.01 16.08 -6.80
CA LEU A 172 14.92 15.69 -5.71
C LEU A 172 15.63 16.89 -5.07
N THR A 173 15.87 17.96 -5.85
CA THR A 173 16.52 19.18 -5.35
C THR A 173 15.62 20.04 -4.47
N ASP A 174 14.31 19.82 -4.53
CA ASP A 174 13.35 20.52 -3.65
C ASP A 174 13.30 19.90 -2.24
N ILE A 175 13.87 18.69 -2.05
CA ILE A 175 13.87 17.96 -0.78
C ILE A 175 15.02 18.43 0.11
N ARG A 176 14.78 19.51 0.85
CA ARG A 176 15.79 20.19 1.69
C ARG A 176 16.07 19.48 3.01
N ASP A 177 15.12 18.67 3.50
CA ASP A 177 15.31 17.78 4.65
C ASP A 177 16.29 16.63 4.38
N GLY A 178 16.66 16.44 3.11
CA GLY A 178 17.55 15.38 2.64
C GLY A 178 16.77 14.15 2.22
N ALA A 179 17.09 13.64 1.03
CA ALA A 179 16.37 12.51 0.43
C ALA A 179 16.42 11.23 1.29
N ALA A 180 17.45 11.06 2.11
CA ALA A 180 17.62 9.94 3.05
C ALA A 180 16.83 10.10 4.37
N HIS A 181 16.08 11.19 4.55
CA HIS A 181 15.30 11.47 5.76
C HIS A 181 13.82 11.75 5.45
N THR A 182 13.49 12.09 4.20
CA THR A 182 12.11 12.29 3.76
C THR A 182 11.47 11.00 3.24
N LEU A 183 10.27 10.68 3.71
CA LEU A 183 9.44 9.59 3.17
C LEU A 183 9.05 9.89 1.72
N LEU A 184 9.06 8.87 0.88
CA LEU A 184 8.57 8.92 -0.49
C LEU A 184 7.25 8.15 -0.61
N MET A 185 7.19 6.93 -0.09
CA MET A 185 5.95 6.13 -0.07
C MET A 185 5.88 5.24 1.16
N SER A 186 4.67 4.79 1.48
CA SER A 186 4.42 3.83 2.56
C SER A 186 3.28 2.88 2.20
N GLU A 187 3.15 1.83 3.01
CA GLU A 187 2.05 0.88 2.97
C GLU A 187 0.73 1.50 3.48
N VAL A 188 -0.37 1.01 2.90
CA VAL A 188 -1.75 1.15 3.38
C VAL A 188 -2.45 -0.20 3.32
N ILE A 189 -3.45 -0.38 4.19
CA ILE A 189 -4.29 -1.58 4.23
C ILE A 189 -5.48 -1.41 3.28
N ALA A 190 -5.68 -2.38 2.39
CA ALA A 190 -6.90 -2.49 1.61
C ALA A 190 -8.05 -3.00 2.49
N ARG A 191 -9.16 -2.26 2.50
CA ARG A 191 -10.36 -2.60 3.29
C ARG A 191 -11.26 -3.60 2.55
N GLY A 192 -10.71 -4.78 2.29
CA GLY A 192 -11.42 -5.88 1.62
C GLY A 192 -11.52 -5.76 0.11
N SER A 193 -11.98 -6.84 -0.52
CA SER A 193 -12.15 -6.97 -1.96
C SER A 193 -13.59 -6.76 -2.42
N ASP A 194 -14.54 -6.59 -1.51
CA ASP A 194 -15.95 -6.36 -1.86
C ASP A 194 -16.15 -4.95 -2.40
N VAL A 195 -16.93 -4.85 -3.48
CA VAL A 195 -17.43 -3.56 -3.99
C VAL A 195 -18.54 -3.11 -3.05
N VAL A 196 -18.36 -1.93 -2.45
CA VAL A 196 -19.35 -1.33 -1.55
C VAL A 196 -19.95 -0.11 -2.26
N GLU A 197 -21.28 -0.07 -2.34
CA GLU A 197 -22.02 1.03 -2.97
C GLU A 197 -21.60 2.37 -2.37
N GLY A 198 -21.20 3.30 -3.24
CA GLY A 198 -20.69 4.61 -2.87
C GLY A 198 -19.29 4.65 -2.23
N ALA A 199 -18.61 3.53 -1.97
CA ALA A 199 -17.25 3.55 -1.42
C ALA A 199 -16.21 3.63 -2.56
N TRP A 200 -15.97 4.83 -3.09
CA TRP A 200 -15.13 5.12 -4.26
C TRP A 200 -13.64 4.76 -4.12
N GLY A 201 -13.21 4.31 -2.95
CA GLY A 201 -11.86 3.81 -2.69
C GLY A 201 -11.19 4.51 -1.51
N ALA A 202 -10.22 3.80 -0.93
CA ALA A 202 -9.27 4.32 0.05
C ALA A 202 -7.87 4.35 -0.58
N GLY A 203 -6.82 4.49 0.24
CA GLY A 203 -5.43 4.38 -0.23
C GLY A 203 -5.21 3.16 -1.14
N GLY A 204 -4.50 3.38 -2.25
CA GLY A 204 -4.19 2.36 -3.25
C GLY A 204 -5.27 2.14 -4.32
N SER A 205 -6.46 2.72 -4.21
CA SER A 205 -7.54 2.59 -5.21
C SER A 205 -7.31 3.51 -6.42
N TYR A 206 -6.18 3.35 -7.11
CA TYR A 206 -5.64 4.32 -8.09
C TYR A 206 -6.60 4.71 -9.22
N TRP A 207 -7.49 3.78 -9.60
CA TRP A 207 -8.51 3.98 -10.64
C TRP A 207 -9.83 4.53 -10.11
N GLY A 208 -10.04 4.59 -8.79
CA GLY A 208 -11.23 5.18 -8.16
C GLY A 208 -11.25 6.71 -8.20
N GLY A 209 -10.16 7.34 -8.65
CA GLY A 209 -9.98 8.79 -8.70
C GLY A 209 -9.26 9.30 -7.45
N ALA A 210 -8.16 10.01 -7.66
CA ALA A 210 -7.30 10.48 -6.58
C ALA A 210 -7.89 11.63 -5.74
N ALA A 211 -8.71 12.49 -6.34
CA ALA A 211 -9.40 13.55 -5.60
C ALA A 211 -10.55 12.99 -4.75
N GLY A 212 -10.56 13.35 -3.46
CA GLY A 212 -11.60 12.96 -2.50
C GLY A 212 -11.45 11.56 -1.89
N GLY A 213 -10.91 10.56 -2.59
CA GLY A 213 -10.75 9.19 -2.05
C GLY A 213 -9.39 8.89 -1.40
N GLY A 214 -8.41 9.80 -1.57
CA GLY A 214 -7.05 9.62 -1.06
C GLY A 214 -6.29 8.47 -1.72
N ALA A 215 -6.73 7.98 -2.89
CA ALA A 215 -6.17 6.81 -3.56
C ALA A 215 -4.65 6.87 -3.81
N TYR A 216 -4.10 8.07 -3.96
CA TYR A 216 -2.71 8.32 -4.32
C TYR A 216 -1.77 8.41 -3.11
N GLY A 217 -2.26 8.75 -1.92
CA GLY A 217 -1.40 9.31 -0.89
C GLY A 217 -1.70 8.88 0.54
N PHE A 218 -0.76 9.19 1.44
CA PHE A 218 -0.97 9.17 2.89
C PHE A 218 -0.40 10.44 3.53
N SER A 219 -0.93 10.77 4.71
CA SER A 219 -0.45 11.82 5.59
C SER A 219 0.47 11.22 6.66
N ALA A 220 1.61 11.87 6.90
CA ALA A 220 2.55 11.53 7.97
C ALA A 220 2.18 12.17 9.32
N LYS A 221 0.99 12.79 9.41
CA LYS A 221 0.48 13.41 10.63
C LYS A 221 0.38 12.44 11.82
N GLU A 222 0.19 11.15 11.57
CA GLU A 222 0.17 10.11 12.60
C GLU A 222 1.13 8.98 12.24
N SER A 223 1.74 8.34 13.25
CA SER A 223 2.69 7.25 13.06
C SER A 223 2.02 5.99 12.46
N PRO A 224 2.81 5.06 11.89
CA PRO A 224 2.24 3.87 11.27
C PRO A 224 1.33 3.07 12.19
N ASN A 225 0.25 2.54 11.63
CA ASN A 225 -0.77 1.76 12.35
C ASN A 225 -1.38 2.51 13.55
N THR A 226 -1.46 3.84 13.49
CA THR A 226 -2.15 4.65 14.49
C THR A 226 -3.57 4.14 14.76
N SER A 227 -4.04 4.29 16.00
CA SER A 227 -5.42 4.01 16.38
C SER A 227 -6.39 5.10 15.93
N VAL A 228 -5.89 6.25 15.48
CA VAL A 228 -6.71 7.32 14.88
C VAL A 228 -7.36 6.77 13.62
N SER A 229 -8.68 6.98 13.46
CA SER A 229 -9.41 6.57 12.26
C SER A 229 -8.91 7.32 11.03
N ASP A 230 -8.79 6.64 9.90
CA ASP A 230 -8.73 7.36 8.61
C ASP A 230 -10.04 8.13 8.42
N ALA A 231 -9.98 9.30 7.79
CA ALA A 231 -11.14 10.12 7.50
C ALA A 231 -11.35 10.12 5.98
N LEU A 232 -12.39 9.44 5.49
CA LEU A 232 -12.69 9.35 4.07
C LEU A 232 -14.10 9.84 3.80
N PRO A 233 -14.41 10.38 2.61
CA PRO A 233 -15.80 10.70 2.26
C PRO A 233 -16.75 9.52 2.39
N MET A 234 -16.29 8.33 1.99
CA MET A 234 -17.07 7.09 2.03
C MET A 234 -16.14 5.89 2.30
N CYS A 235 -16.10 5.46 3.55
CA CYS A 235 -15.43 4.26 4.01
C CYS A 235 -16.15 3.00 3.52
N LYS A 236 -15.40 2.00 3.06
CA LYS A 236 -15.93 0.64 2.81
C LYS A 236 -16.43 -0.02 4.09
N SER A 237 -15.73 0.25 5.20
CA SER A 237 -16.08 -0.24 6.53
C SER A 237 -15.48 0.69 7.58
N ASN A 238 -16.27 1.01 8.60
CA ASN A 238 -15.82 1.86 9.70
C ASN A 238 -15.06 1.07 10.79
N SER A 239 -15.15 -0.26 10.77
CA SER A 239 -14.62 -1.16 11.80
C SER A 239 -13.62 -2.18 11.24
N TRP A 240 -12.93 -1.83 10.15
CA TRP A 240 -11.94 -2.73 9.56
C TRP A 240 -10.76 -2.97 10.52
N PRO A 241 -10.38 -4.24 10.80
CA PRO A 241 -9.26 -4.53 11.69
C PRO A 241 -7.97 -3.83 11.23
N ASN A 242 -7.31 -3.12 12.16
CA ASN A 242 -6.07 -2.36 11.93
C ASN A 242 -6.18 -1.17 10.95
N ALA A 243 -7.37 -0.89 10.41
CA ALA A 243 -7.63 0.25 9.51
C ALA A 243 -8.99 0.90 9.81
N PRO A 244 -9.21 1.42 11.04
CA PRO A 244 -10.43 2.14 11.38
C PRO A 244 -10.66 3.29 10.40
N CYS A 245 -11.94 3.61 10.15
CA CYS A 245 -12.32 4.61 9.17
C CYS A 245 -13.59 5.33 9.61
N GLU A 246 -13.64 6.64 9.40
CA GLU A 246 -14.79 7.47 9.67
C GLU A 246 -15.18 8.27 8.42
N ASN A 247 -16.49 8.32 8.17
CA ASN A 247 -17.03 9.09 7.05
C ASN A 247 -16.95 10.59 7.35
N THR A 248 -16.27 11.36 6.52
CA THR A 248 -16.20 12.81 6.66
C THR A 248 -17.54 13.45 6.32
N VAL A 249 -17.96 14.43 7.12
CA VAL A 249 -19.17 15.23 6.86
C VAL A 249 -18.95 16.09 5.60
N GLY A 250 -19.80 15.94 4.59
CA GLY A 250 -19.73 16.73 3.34
C GLY A 250 -19.58 15.92 2.04
N GLY A 251 -19.36 14.60 2.13
CA GLY A 251 -19.29 13.71 0.97
C GLY A 251 -18.07 13.95 0.06
N ALA A 252 -18.02 13.23 -1.07
CA ALA A 252 -16.90 13.27 -2.03
C ALA A 252 -16.89 14.59 -2.82
N SER A 253 -16.62 15.71 -2.15
CA SER A 253 -16.47 17.01 -2.79
C SER A 253 -15.21 17.03 -3.68
N PRO A 254 -15.22 17.67 -4.86
CA PRO A 254 -14.02 17.92 -5.66
C PRO A 254 -12.99 18.81 -4.94
N THR A 255 -13.37 19.50 -3.86
CA THR A 255 -12.45 20.19 -2.93
C THR A 255 -12.29 19.46 -1.60
N GLY A 256 -12.91 18.27 -1.44
CA GLY A 256 -12.82 17.33 -0.31
C GLY A 256 -13.29 17.87 1.05
N GLY A 257 -14.09 17.09 1.78
CA GLY A 257 -13.96 17.10 3.24
C GLY A 257 -12.54 16.62 3.62
N PRO A 258 -12.04 16.91 4.84
CA PRO A 258 -10.67 16.59 5.23
C PRO A 258 -10.38 15.09 5.06
N THR A 259 -9.69 14.72 3.97
CA THR A 259 -9.33 13.33 3.70
C THR A 259 -8.04 13.00 4.46
N GLU A 260 -8.10 12.05 5.37
CA GLU A 260 -6.93 11.58 6.12
C GLU A 260 -6.76 10.08 5.88
N LEU A 261 -5.61 9.72 5.32
CA LEU A 261 -5.15 8.34 5.21
C LEU A 261 -3.79 8.27 5.86
N TYR A 262 -3.60 7.31 6.75
CA TYR A 262 -2.32 7.12 7.43
C TYR A 262 -1.60 5.88 6.91
N ALA A 263 -0.28 5.83 7.15
CA ALA A 263 0.51 4.64 6.88
C ALA A 263 0.00 3.45 7.71
N ARG A 264 -0.32 2.34 7.07
CA ARG A 264 -0.90 1.14 7.71
C ARG A 264 -0.40 -0.13 7.04
N SER A 265 -0.14 -1.16 7.85
CA SER A 265 0.37 -2.44 7.37
C SER A 265 -0.05 -3.58 8.29
N TYR A 266 -0.15 -4.79 7.72
CA TYR A 266 -0.35 -6.02 8.49
C TYR A 266 0.95 -6.57 9.09
N HIS A 267 2.10 -5.97 8.77
CA HIS A 267 3.37 -6.36 9.37
C HIS A 267 3.38 -6.08 10.88
N PRO A 268 3.78 -7.06 11.71
CA PRO A 268 3.86 -6.85 13.15
C PRO A 268 4.80 -5.70 13.52
N GLY A 269 4.25 -4.72 14.24
CA GLY A 269 5.02 -3.65 14.89
C GLY A 269 5.37 -2.45 14.02
N GLY A 270 4.94 -2.38 12.76
CA GLY A 270 5.30 -1.26 11.88
C GLY A 270 4.76 -1.36 10.46
N ALA A 271 5.24 -0.48 9.59
CA ALA A 271 5.01 -0.51 8.16
C ALA A 271 6.34 -0.32 7.41
N ASN A 272 6.45 -0.92 6.23
CA ASN A 272 7.55 -0.58 5.32
C ASN A 272 7.28 0.80 4.71
N ALA A 273 8.32 1.62 4.66
CA ALA A 273 8.32 2.88 3.94
C ALA A 273 9.59 3.00 3.11
N VAL A 274 9.50 3.71 2.00
CA VAL A 274 10.65 4.08 1.17
C VAL A 274 10.92 5.55 1.34
N LEU A 275 12.20 5.89 1.45
CA LEU A 275 12.68 7.26 1.51
C LEU A 275 12.92 7.82 0.10
N ALA A 276 13.06 9.13 -0.01
CA ALA A 276 13.24 9.81 -1.29
C ALA A 276 14.59 9.51 -1.98
N ASP A 277 15.56 8.91 -1.29
CA ASP A 277 16.77 8.32 -1.87
C ASP A 277 16.56 6.89 -2.40
N GLY A 278 15.34 6.36 -2.27
CA GLY A 278 14.95 5.02 -2.67
C GLY A 278 15.36 3.92 -1.69
N SER A 279 15.92 4.22 -0.53
CA SER A 279 16.17 3.24 0.52
C SER A 279 14.88 2.85 1.26
N VAL A 280 14.74 1.57 1.60
CA VAL A 280 13.53 1.06 2.27
C VAL A 280 13.84 0.82 3.75
N GLN A 281 12.96 1.29 4.62
CA GLN A 281 13.07 1.14 6.06
C GLN A 281 11.76 0.61 6.64
N PHE A 282 11.87 -0.13 7.75
CA PHE A 282 10.71 -0.54 8.53
C PHE A 282 10.49 0.47 9.66
N ILE A 283 9.39 1.22 9.58
CA ILE A 283 9.05 2.26 10.57
C ILE A 283 8.14 1.64 11.62
N GLY A 284 8.58 1.68 12.88
CA GLY A 284 7.85 1.08 13.98
C GLY A 284 6.62 1.89 14.41
N ASN A 285 5.59 1.21 14.91
CA ASN A 285 4.37 1.85 15.45
C ASN A 285 4.69 2.79 16.64
N SER A 286 5.77 2.50 17.37
CA SER A 286 6.25 3.28 18.51
C SER A 286 7.17 4.45 18.13
N THR A 287 7.35 4.72 16.83
CA THR A 287 8.09 5.90 16.38
C THR A 287 7.38 7.15 16.91
N ASP A 288 8.13 8.06 17.50
CA ASP A 288 7.59 9.32 18.00
C ASP A 288 6.90 10.08 16.85
N ARG A 289 5.70 10.60 17.12
CA ARG A 289 4.89 11.26 16.10
C ARG A 289 5.58 12.49 15.50
N VAL A 290 6.32 13.25 16.31
CA VAL A 290 7.05 14.44 15.82
C VAL A 290 8.19 14.02 14.90
N ILE A 291 8.89 12.93 15.23
CA ILE A 291 9.93 12.37 14.35
C ILE A 291 9.30 11.91 13.02
N PHE A 292 8.18 11.19 13.08
CA PHE A 292 7.52 10.71 11.86
C PHE A 292 7.00 11.86 10.98
N GLN A 293 6.45 12.90 11.59
CA GLN A 293 6.03 14.13 10.90
C GLN A 293 7.21 14.85 10.25
N ALA A 294 8.36 14.93 10.93
CA ALA A 294 9.57 15.52 10.35
C ALA A 294 10.09 14.74 9.12
N MET A 295 9.83 13.43 9.04
CA MET A 295 10.10 12.66 7.82
C MET A 295 9.05 12.89 6.72
N GLY A 296 7.91 13.48 7.07
CA GLY A 296 6.76 13.74 6.19
C GLY A 296 6.81 15.06 5.43
N THR A 297 7.95 15.74 5.40
CA THR A 297 8.12 17.07 4.82
C THR A 297 9.34 17.13 3.90
N ILE A 298 9.36 18.13 3.02
CA ILE A 298 10.51 18.47 2.16
C ILE A 298 11.21 19.78 2.57
N ALA A 299 10.63 20.55 3.51
CA ALA A 299 10.91 21.98 3.67
C ALA A 299 12.05 22.35 4.65
N GLY A 300 12.53 21.47 5.53
CA GLY A 300 13.54 21.83 6.55
C GLY A 300 12.96 22.34 7.88
N GLY A 301 13.53 21.93 9.01
CA GLY A 301 13.52 22.72 10.27
C GLY A 301 12.37 22.50 11.26
N GLU A 302 11.71 21.34 11.22
CA GLU A 302 10.50 21.07 12.01
C GLU A 302 10.78 20.59 13.44
N THR A 303 11.99 20.08 13.71
CA THR A 303 12.41 19.68 15.08
C THR A 303 12.75 20.86 15.99
N ASP A 304 12.81 22.09 15.46
CA ASP A 304 13.21 23.30 16.19
C ASP A 304 12.03 24.17 16.65
N ARG A 305 10.78 23.71 16.47
CA ARG A 305 9.60 24.44 16.97
C ARG A 305 9.11 23.85 18.30
N PRO A 306 9.24 24.59 19.42
CA PRO A 306 8.81 24.16 20.75
C PRO A 306 7.28 24.11 20.90
#